data_AF-A0A847XSG1-F1
#
_entry.id   AF-A0A847XSG1-F1
#
_cell.length_a   1.000
_cell.length_b   1.000
_cell.length_c   1.000
_cell.angle_alpha   90.00
_cell.angle_beta   90.00
_cell.angle_gamma   90.00
#
_symmetry.space_group_name_H-M   'P 1'
#
loop_
_entity.id
_entity.type
_entity.pdbx_description
1 polymer ?
#
loop_
_entity_poly.entity_id
_entity_poly.type
_entity_poly.pdbx_seq_one_letter_code
_entity_poly.pdbx_strand_id
1 'polypeptide(L)'
;YMRVSRATWGDLGKTTGWVYGYGEEDWFTSATAIERTKDGLTYCNTNGYDISVFAFGWCWDDTYGSTSDIADPVYGVHWSGSTVGGPEGNKCWGLDADDFSVTGNSVCMDTYLHATQEYIDHCTANGYKTHVIFTTPPVDTYYKDEKGYQAYLKQKHIREYVKKDMKRVLFDYSDILCYDDDGSLTTRTWNGNTYPSITPTNLGDEKIGHIGSAGAVRLAKAMWWMMARLAGWDGE
;
A
#
# COMPACT_ATOMS: atom_id res chain seq x y z
N TYR A 1 7.77 -4.20 23.60
CA TYR A 1 6.75 -5.07 22.97
C TYR A 1 6.27 -4.36 21.71
N MET A 2 6.01 -5.08 20.61
CA MET A 2 5.41 -4.51 19.40
C MET A 2 3.89 -4.39 19.60
N ARG A 3 3.29 -3.25 19.25
CA ARG A 3 1.83 -3.08 19.21
C ARG A 3 1.43 -2.63 17.81
N VAL A 4 0.31 -3.16 17.34
CA VAL A 4 -0.32 -2.76 16.08
C VAL A 4 -1.70 -2.24 16.42
N SER A 5 -2.08 -1.11 15.84
CA SER A 5 -3.40 -0.52 15.96
C SER A 5 -3.88 -0.07 14.59
N ARG A 6 -5.17 -0.21 14.35
CA ARG A 6 -5.86 0.36 13.18
C ARG A 6 -6.48 1.73 13.49
N ALA A 7 -6.27 2.23 14.70
CA ALA A 7 -6.86 3.49 15.13
C ALA A 7 -6.15 4.67 14.47
N THR A 8 -6.94 5.54 13.84
CA THR A 8 -6.49 6.85 13.36
C THR A 8 -7.37 7.94 13.98
N TRP A 9 -6.88 9.17 13.99
CA TRP A 9 -7.63 10.32 14.48
C TRP A 9 -8.20 11.09 13.29
N GLY A 10 -9.50 10.97 13.08
CA GLY A 10 -10.19 11.47 11.90
C GLY A 10 -10.04 10.57 10.67
N ASP A 11 -10.91 10.82 9.68
CA ASP A 11 -10.98 10.20 8.35
C ASP A 11 -11.57 11.24 7.36
N LEU A 12 -11.83 10.86 6.11
CA LEU A 12 -12.43 11.75 5.11
C LEU A 12 -13.78 12.32 5.56
N GLY A 13 -14.59 11.52 6.26
CA GLY A 13 -15.93 11.89 6.71
C GLY A 13 -15.98 12.57 8.08
N LYS A 14 -14.92 12.47 8.88
CA LYS A 14 -14.84 12.92 10.28
C LYS A 14 -13.54 13.63 10.54
N THR A 15 -13.64 14.90 10.88
CA THR A 15 -12.46 15.75 11.12
C THR A 15 -11.67 15.38 12.38
N THR A 16 -12.31 14.75 13.37
CA THR A 16 -11.73 14.39 14.67
C THR A 16 -12.40 13.14 15.25
N GLY A 17 -11.77 12.56 16.27
CA GLY A 17 -12.24 11.35 16.95
C GLY A 17 -11.54 10.09 16.45
N TRP A 18 -11.49 9.07 17.31
CA TRP A 18 -10.90 7.78 16.96
C TRP A 18 -11.78 7.03 15.96
N VAL A 19 -11.17 6.61 14.86
CA VAL A 19 -11.79 5.77 13.82
C VAL A 19 -10.95 4.51 13.63
N TYR A 20 -11.59 3.43 13.19
CA TYR A 20 -10.99 2.10 13.06
C TYR A 20 -11.19 1.47 11.67
N GLY A 21 -11.97 2.13 10.82
CA GLY A 21 -11.99 1.93 9.38
C GLY A 21 -11.14 3.04 8.75
N TYR A 22 -10.22 2.65 7.88
CA TYR A 22 -9.34 3.58 7.17
C TYR A 22 -8.97 2.93 5.85
N GLY A 23 -9.44 3.50 4.75
CA GLY A 23 -9.28 2.95 3.41
C GLY A 23 -8.52 3.89 2.48
N GLU A 24 -8.55 3.59 1.18
CA GLU A 24 -7.95 4.46 0.17
C GLU A 24 -8.55 5.88 0.22
N GLU A 25 -9.84 5.96 0.55
CA GLU A 25 -10.61 7.20 0.63
C GLU A 25 -10.07 8.17 1.67
N ASP A 26 -9.41 7.65 2.68
CA ASP A 26 -8.85 8.40 3.79
C ASP A 26 -7.34 8.65 3.63
N TRP A 27 -6.67 7.91 2.74
CA TRP A 27 -5.22 7.98 2.57
C TRP A 27 -4.75 8.81 1.38
N PHE A 28 -5.31 8.66 0.17
CA PHE A 28 -4.71 9.30 -1.01
C PHE A 28 -5.67 9.77 -2.09
N THR A 29 -6.96 9.46 -2.01
CA THR A 29 -7.86 9.76 -3.13
C THR A 29 -8.25 11.23 -3.22
N SER A 30 -8.08 12.03 -2.16
CA SER A 30 -8.43 13.46 -2.19
C SER A 30 -7.51 14.33 -1.33
N ALA A 31 -7.42 15.61 -1.66
CA ALA A 31 -6.69 16.59 -0.85
C ALA A 31 -7.22 16.67 0.60
N THR A 32 -8.54 16.53 0.78
CA THR A 32 -9.15 16.50 2.12
C THR A 32 -8.66 15.32 2.94
N ALA A 33 -8.59 14.13 2.34
CA ALA A 33 -8.07 12.92 2.99
C ALA A 33 -6.61 13.11 3.43
N ILE A 34 -5.80 13.74 2.56
CA ILE A 34 -4.39 14.03 2.83
C ILE A 34 -4.24 15.00 4.01
N GLU A 35 -5.00 16.10 4.03
CA GLU A 35 -4.99 17.03 5.17
C GLU A 35 -5.45 16.36 6.47
N ARG A 36 -6.49 15.50 6.41
CA ARG A 36 -6.98 14.79 7.60
C ARG A 36 -5.99 13.78 8.15
N THR A 37 -5.25 13.09 7.29
CA THR A 37 -4.16 12.21 7.72
C THR A 37 -3.07 13.01 8.44
N LYS A 38 -2.69 14.19 7.91
CA LYS A 38 -1.71 15.10 8.53
C LYS A 38 -2.20 15.66 9.88
N ASP A 39 -3.47 16.05 9.98
CA ASP A 39 -4.11 16.44 11.23
C ASP A 39 -4.04 15.32 12.28
N GLY A 40 -4.32 14.07 11.88
CA GLY A 40 -4.26 12.90 12.75
C GLY A 40 -2.84 12.60 13.26
N LEU A 41 -1.83 12.64 12.37
CA LEU A 41 -0.42 12.50 12.74
C LEU A 41 0.02 13.59 13.74
N THR A 42 -0.41 14.84 13.50
CA THR A 42 -0.17 15.99 14.39
C THR A 42 -0.79 15.77 15.75
N TYR A 43 -2.07 15.38 15.79
CA TYR A 43 -2.79 15.12 17.03
C TYR A 43 -2.07 14.07 17.87
N CYS A 44 -1.70 12.93 17.26
CA CYS A 44 -1.01 11.87 17.97
C CYS A 44 0.32 12.33 18.57
N ASN A 45 1.16 12.98 17.77
CA ASN A 45 2.49 13.45 18.19
C ASN A 45 2.47 14.62 19.17
N THR A 46 1.34 15.32 19.34
CA THR A 46 1.20 16.46 20.27
C THR A 46 0.36 16.16 21.52
N ASN A 47 -0.28 14.99 21.58
CA ASN A 47 -1.15 14.60 22.70
C ASN A 47 -0.67 13.34 23.45
N GLY A 48 0.60 12.97 23.30
CA GLY A 48 1.22 11.88 24.05
C GLY A 48 0.91 10.47 23.52
N TYR A 49 0.53 10.36 22.24
CA TYR A 49 0.36 9.08 21.57
C TYR A 49 1.61 8.74 20.77
N ASP A 50 2.41 7.81 21.28
CA ASP A 50 3.64 7.37 20.62
C ASP A 50 3.32 6.48 19.40
N ILE A 51 3.63 7.00 18.20
CA ILE A 51 3.57 6.24 16.95
C ILE A 51 5.00 6.11 16.40
N SER A 52 5.55 4.89 16.45
CA SER A 52 6.86 4.62 15.87
C SER A 52 6.82 4.53 14.35
N VAL A 53 5.83 3.80 13.80
CA VAL A 53 5.65 3.60 12.36
C VAL A 53 4.17 3.80 12.01
N PHE A 54 3.91 4.49 10.89
CA PHE A 54 2.59 4.65 10.30
C PHE A 54 2.64 4.24 8.83
N ALA A 55 1.68 3.44 8.38
CA ALA A 55 1.71 2.83 7.05
C ALA A 55 0.29 2.56 6.54
N PHE A 56 0.10 2.57 5.23
CA PHE A 56 -1.16 2.19 4.62
C PHE A 56 -1.32 0.66 4.59
N GLY A 57 -2.43 0.17 5.13
CA GLY A 57 -2.78 -1.25 5.07
C GLY A 57 -3.68 -1.51 3.88
N TRP A 58 -3.10 -1.93 2.77
CA TRP A 58 -3.83 -2.26 1.54
C TRP A 58 -4.83 -3.41 1.73
N CYS A 59 -5.94 -3.32 1.00
CA CYS A 59 -6.82 -4.44 0.70
C CYS A 59 -6.67 -4.79 -0.78
N TRP A 60 -7.77 -4.94 -1.52
CA TRP A 60 -7.76 -5.12 -2.97
C TRP A 60 -7.97 -3.80 -3.73
N ASP A 61 -7.71 -2.65 -3.09
CA ASP A 61 -8.03 -1.31 -3.61
C ASP A 61 -7.34 -1.04 -4.97
N ASP A 62 -6.25 -1.74 -5.23
CA ASP A 62 -5.48 -1.69 -6.47
C ASP A 62 -6.07 -2.52 -7.62
N THR A 63 -7.04 -3.40 -7.37
CA THR A 63 -7.60 -4.33 -8.38
C THR A 63 -9.12 -4.54 -8.31
N TYR A 64 -9.75 -4.15 -7.21
CA TYR A 64 -11.18 -4.30 -6.95
C TYR A 64 -11.95 -3.07 -7.41
N GLY A 65 -13.13 -3.27 -8.02
CA GLY A 65 -13.97 -2.18 -8.50
C GLY A 65 -14.10 -2.17 -10.01
N SER A 66 -14.31 -0.97 -10.58
CA SER A 66 -14.47 -0.78 -12.02
C SER A 66 -13.19 -1.12 -12.78
N THR A 67 -13.32 -1.39 -14.07
CA THR A 67 -12.22 -1.69 -14.99
C THR A 67 -12.35 -0.79 -16.20
N SER A 68 -11.24 -0.27 -16.74
CA SER A 68 -11.25 0.58 -17.93
C SER A 68 -11.81 -0.16 -19.14
N ASP A 69 -12.54 0.54 -20.02
CA ASP A 69 -13.14 -0.05 -21.22
C ASP A 69 -12.11 -0.35 -22.31
N ILE A 70 -10.97 0.35 -22.27
CA ILE A 70 -9.85 0.17 -23.19
C ILE A 70 -8.60 -0.24 -22.41
N ALA A 71 -7.76 -1.05 -23.05
CA ALA A 71 -6.45 -1.39 -22.53
C ALA A 71 -5.52 -0.17 -22.60
N ASP A 72 -4.67 -0.05 -21.59
CA ASP A 72 -3.55 0.88 -21.59
C ASP A 72 -2.61 0.58 -22.77
N PRO A 73 -2.23 1.59 -23.58
CA PRO A 73 -1.42 1.37 -24.77
C PRO A 73 0.04 0.98 -24.48
N VAL A 74 0.54 1.20 -23.26
CA VAL A 74 1.93 0.91 -22.88
C VAL A 74 2.07 -0.53 -22.37
N TYR A 75 1.16 -0.94 -21.49
CA TYR A 75 1.22 -2.22 -20.77
C TYR A 75 0.21 -3.25 -21.27
N GLY A 76 -0.76 -2.83 -22.08
CA GLY A 76 -1.79 -3.69 -22.66
C GLY A 76 -2.83 -4.18 -21.66
N VAL A 77 -2.87 -3.63 -20.44
CA VAL A 77 -3.81 -4.02 -19.37
C VAL A 77 -5.01 -3.09 -19.31
N HIS A 78 -6.17 -3.62 -18.95
CA HIS A 78 -7.29 -2.81 -18.48
C HIS A 78 -7.08 -2.50 -17.00
N TRP A 79 -6.95 -1.21 -16.68
CA TRP A 79 -6.76 -0.79 -15.30
C TRP A 79 -8.00 -1.08 -14.48
N SER A 80 -7.82 -1.63 -13.29
CA SER A 80 -8.87 -1.84 -12.29
C SER A 80 -8.49 -1.13 -10.99
N GLY A 81 -9.42 -1.10 -10.04
CA GLY A 81 -9.19 -0.56 -8.70
C GLY A 81 -10.33 0.34 -8.23
N SER A 82 -10.25 0.70 -6.95
CA SER A 82 -11.20 1.53 -6.23
C SER A 82 -10.53 2.82 -5.82
N THR A 83 -11.25 3.94 -5.99
CA THR A 83 -10.83 5.28 -5.57
C THR A 83 -11.98 5.99 -4.89
N VAL A 84 -12.57 5.34 -3.87
CA VAL A 84 -13.67 5.95 -3.10
C VAL A 84 -13.23 7.33 -2.58
N GLY A 85 -14.14 8.31 -2.64
CA GLY A 85 -13.83 9.69 -2.24
C GLY A 85 -12.97 10.49 -3.22
N GLY A 86 -12.58 9.90 -4.37
CA GLY A 86 -11.81 10.59 -5.41
C GLY A 86 -12.60 11.68 -6.16
N PRO A 87 -11.91 12.64 -6.84
CA PRO A 87 -12.54 13.79 -7.47
C PRO A 87 -13.50 13.43 -8.60
N GLU A 88 -13.20 12.37 -9.35
CA GLU A 88 -14.06 11.83 -10.41
C GLU A 88 -14.98 10.69 -9.93
N GLY A 89 -15.09 10.50 -8.61
CA GLY A 89 -15.82 9.39 -7.99
C GLY A 89 -14.98 8.12 -7.86
N ASN A 90 -15.65 7.00 -7.60
CA ASN A 90 -14.99 5.69 -7.52
C ASN A 90 -14.77 5.12 -8.92
N LYS A 91 -13.53 5.15 -9.42
CA LYS A 91 -13.14 4.68 -10.75
C LYS A 91 -11.86 3.83 -10.69
N CYS A 92 -11.62 3.07 -11.76
CA CYS A 92 -10.34 2.42 -11.99
C CYS A 92 -9.21 3.45 -12.06
N TRP A 93 -7.98 3.02 -11.81
CA TRP A 93 -6.82 3.90 -11.77
C TRP A 93 -5.54 3.20 -12.23
N GLY A 94 -4.68 3.96 -12.90
CA GLY A 94 -3.42 3.50 -13.48
C GLY A 94 -2.20 3.82 -12.62
N LEU A 95 -1.02 3.91 -13.23
CA LEU A 95 0.25 4.22 -12.58
C LEU A 95 0.46 5.73 -12.42
N ASP A 96 0.18 6.51 -13.45
CA ASP A 96 0.51 7.94 -13.49
C ASP A 96 -0.59 8.80 -14.13
N ALA A 97 -0.29 10.08 -14.39
CA ALA A 97 -1.26 11.03 -14.94
C ALA A 97 -1.61 10.77 -16.42
N ASP A 98 -0.74 10.10 -17.18
CA ASP A 98 -1.00 9.81 -18.60
C ASP A 98 -2.12 8.77 -18.76
N ASP A 99 -2.31 7.91 -17.75
CA ASP A 99 -3.40 6.95 -17.63
C ASP A 99 -4.79 7.59 -17.49
N PHE A 100 -4.89 8.91 -17.24
CA PHE A 100 -6.18 9.61 -17.21
C PHE A 100 -6.95 9.42 -18.52
N SER A 101 -6.24 9.37 -19.66
CA SER A 101 -6.85 9.17 -20.97
C SER A 101 -7.56 7.81 -21.12
N VAL A 102 -7.13 6.81 -20.34
CA VAL A 102 -7.66 5.44 -20.31
C VAL A 102 -8.72 5.27 -19.22
N THR A 103 -8.48 5.84 -18.05
CA THR A 103 -9.28 5.61 -16.84
C THR A 103 -10.35 6.68 -16.60
N GLY A 104 -10.17 7.88 -17.17
CA GLY A 104 -10.96 9.05 -16.84
C GLY A 104 -10.92 9.40 -15.34
N ASN A 105 -9.82 9.08 -14.67
CA ASN A 105 -9.61 9.24 -13.23
C ASN A 105 -8.26 9.92 -12.97
N SER A 106 -8.25 10.99 -12.17
CA SER A 106 -7.02 11.71 -11.81
C SER A 106 -6.25 11.02 -10.68
N VAL A 107 -6.92 10.13 -9.93
CA VAL A 107 -6.28 9.27 -8.95
C VAL A 107 -5.52 8.16 -9.68
N CYS A 108 -4.25 7.97 -9.34
CA CYS A 108 -3.33 6.99 -9.93
C CYS A 108 -2.28 6.58 -8.88
N MET A 109 -1.34 5.67 -9.21
CA MET A 109 -0.34 5.25 -8.22
C MET A 109 0.53 6.42 -7.72
N ASP A 110 0.82 7.39 -8.57
CA ASP A 110 1.54 8.60 -8.15
C ASP A 110 0.79 9.38 -7.05
N THR A 111 -0.54 9.34 -6.97
CA THR A 111 -1.24 10.02 -5.86
C THR A 111 -1.02 9.33 -4.52
N TYR A 112 -0.99 7.99 -4.46
CA TYR A 112 -0.57 7.25 -3.27
C TYR A 112 0.88 7.58 -2.88
N LEU A 113 1.78 7.63 -3.87
CA LEU A 113 3.19 7.90 -3.64
C LEU A 113 3.42 9.32 -3.11
N HIS A 114 2.78 10.31 -3.72
CA HIS A 114 2.86 11.71 -3.29
C HIS A 114 2.22 11.92 -1.91
N ALA A 115 1.03 11.38 -1.65
CA ALA A 115 0.39 11.48 -0.33
C ALA A 115 1.28 10.89 0.78
N THR A 116 1.85 9.70 0.55
CA THR A 116 2.74 9.06 1.52
C THR A 116 4.01 9.89 1.74
N GLN A 117 4.58 10.49 0.69
CA GLN A 117 5.71 11.41 0.82
C GLN A 117 5.34 12.69 1.59
N GLU A 118 4.16 13.27 1.36
CA GLU A 118 3.69 14.43 2.13
C GLU A 118 3.60 14.14 3.63
N TYR A 119 3.21 12.92 4.01
CA TYR A 119 3.17 12.51 5.42
C TYR A 119 4.56 12.39 6.04
N ILE A 120 5.52 11.85 5.28
CA ILE A 120 6.94 11.81 5.67
C ILE A 120 7.47 13.24 5.87
N ASP A 121 7.18 14.12 4.92
CA ASP A 121 7.64 15.51 4.94
C ASP A 121 6.99 16.29 6.09
N HIS A 122 5.70 16.05 6.35
CA HIS A 122 4.97 16.63 7.49
C HIS A 122 5.58 16.23 8.84
N CYS A 123 5.84 14.94 9.03
CA CYS A 123 6.51 14.45 10.24
C CYS A 123 7.91 15.05 10.40
N THR A 124 8.68 15.12 9.30
CA THR A 124 10.04 15.68 9.30
C THR A 124 10.02 17.18 9.64
N ALA A 125 9.16 17.95 9.01
CA ALA A 125 9.07 19.41 9.20
C ALA A 125 8.67 19.78 10.63
N ASN A 126 7.87 18.94 11.30
CA ASN A 126 7.42 19.16 12.67
C ASN A 126 8.27 18.46 13.73
N GLY A 127 9.35 17.76 13.34
CA GLY A 127 10.23 17.05 14.27
C GLY A 127 9.56 15.85 14.95
N TYR A 128 8.53 15.26 14.34
CA TYR A 128 7.86 14.08 14.83
C TYR A 128 8.72 12.84 14.63
N LYS A 129 8.71 11.93 15.62
CA LYS A 129 9.49 10.68 15.58
C LYS A 129 8.81 9.58 14.76
N THR A 130 7.58 9.81 14.30
CA THR A 130 6.84 8.84 13.50
C THR A 130 7.49 8.64 12.14
N HIS A 131 7.84 7.39 11.84
CA HIS A 131 8.25 7.01 10.49
C HIS A 131 7.01 6.64 9.67
N VAL A 132 6.68 7.47 8.68
CA VAL A 132 5.70 7.07 7.67
C VAL A 132 6.43 6.27 6.58
N ILE A 133 5.86 5.13 6.18
CA ILE A 133 6.51 4.21 5.24
C ILE A 133 5.56 3.83 4.09
N PHE A 134 6.17 3.41 2.98
CA PHE A 134 5.45 2.83 1.86
C PHE A 134 5.17 1.36 2.11
N THR A 135 4.11 0.85 1.50
CA THR A 135 3.69 -0.55 1.52
C THR A 135 3.24 -0.94 0.13
N THR A 136 3.40 -2.20 -0.25
CA THR A 136 2.76 -2.73 -1.46
C THR A 136 1.41 -3.38 -1.14
N PRO A 137 0.46 -3.41 -2.09
CA PRO A 137 -0.76 -4.24 -2.02
C PRO A 137 -0.48 -5.73 -1.74
N PRO A 138 -1.49 -6.52 -1.32
CA PRO A 138 -1.35 -7.95 -1.13
C PRO A 138 -1.17 -8.72 -2.45
N VAL A 139 -0.85 -10.00 -2.33
CA VAL A 139 -0.84 -10.99 -3.40
C VAL A 139 -1.54 -12.24 -2.87
N ASP A 140 -2.69 -12.57 -3.42
CA ASP A 140 -3.49 -13.74 -3.01
C ASP A 140 -4.19 -14.37 -4.24
N THR A 141 -5.22 -15.18 -4.02
CA THR A 141 -5.96 -15.89 -5.09
C THR A 141 -6.70 -14.95 -6.06
N TYR A 142 -6.95 -13.69 -5.70
CA TYR A 142 -7.56 -12.68 -6.56
C TYR A 142 -6.55 -12.07 -7.54
N TYR A 143 -5.24 -12.17 -7.25
CA TYR A 143 -4.14 -11.63 -8.06
C TYR A 143 -3.67 -12.64 -9.11
N LYS A 144 -4.54 -12.90 -10.09
CA LYS A 144 -4.27 -13.80 -11.24
C LYS A 144 -4.62 -13.14 -12.56
N ASP A 145 -4.15 -13.75 -13.64
CA ASP A 145 -4.38 -13.29 -15.02
C ASP A 145 -4.01 -11.80 -15.18
N GLU A 146 -4.84 -11.02 -15.86
CA GLU A 146 -4.62 -9.59 -16.10
C GLU A 146 -4.61 -8.79 -14.80
N LYS A 147 -5.50 -9.12 -13.85
CA LYS A 147 -5.58 -8.44 -12.55
C LYS A 147 -4.28 -8.59 -11.75
N GLY A 148 -3.73 -9.79 -11.72
CA GLY A 148 -2.44 -10.05 -11.09
C GLY A 148 -1.29 -9.27 -11.77
N TYR A 149 -1.31 -9.18 -13.11
CA TYR A 149 -0.28 -8.46 -13.83
C TYR A 149 -0.37 -6.94 -13.62
N GLN A 150 -1.56 -6.32 -13.71
CA GLN A 150 -1.69 -4.88 -13.44
C GLN A 150 -1.34 -4.52 -11.99
N ALA A 151 -1.65 -5.38 -11.02
CA ALA A 151 -1.26 -5.20 -9.63
C ALA A 151 0.26 -5.25 -9.47
N TYR A 152 0.91 -6.20 -10.15
CA TYR A 152 2.36 -6.26 -10.20
C TYR A 152 2.96 -4.98 -10.78
N LEU A 153 2.40 -4.40 -11.84
CA LEU A 153 2.85 -3.11 -12.39
C LEU A 153 2.76 -1.99 -11.35
N LYS A 154 1.64 -1.91 -10.64
CA LYS A 154 1.42 -0.98 -9.52
C LYS A 154 2.45 -1.17 -8.40
N GLN A 155 2.68 -2.41 -7.96
CA GLN A 155 3.67 -2.75 -6.94
C GLN A 155 5.11 -2.42 -7.41
N LYS A 156 5.43 -2.70 -8.68
CA LYS A 156 6.72 -2.35 -9.30
C LYS A 156 6.93 -0.85 -9.31
N HIS A 157 5.91 -0.06 -9.63
CA HIS A 157 5.96 1.40 -9.60
C HIS A 157 6.29 1.93 -8.20
N ILE A 158 5.69 1.36 -7.15
CA ILE A 158 6.03 1.69 -5.75
C ILE A 158 7.50 1.39 -5.46
N ARG A 159 7.99 0.19 -5.81
CA ARG A 159 9.39 -0.21 -5.61
C ARG A 159 10.35 0.74 -6.31
N GLU A 160 10.06 1.09 -7.56
CA GLU A 160 10.87 2.01 -8.35
C GLU A 160 10.88 3.42 -7.77
N TYR A 161 9.76 3.89 -7.23
CA TYR A 161 9.70 5.17 -6.53
C TYR A 161 10.54 5.19 -5.25
N VAL A 162 10.39 4.16 -4.39
CA VAL A 162 11.12 4.07 -3.13
C VAL A 162 12.62 3.98 -3.40
N LYS A 163 13.06 3.14 -4.35
CA LYS A 163 14.47 2.92 -4.67
C LYS A 163 15.22 4.19 -5.11
N LYS A 164 14.51 5.22 -5.56
CA LYS A 164 15.11 6.51 -5.98
C LYS A 164 15.64 7.35 -4.81
N ASP A 165 15.21 7.08 -3.57
CA ASP A 165 15.68 7.82 -2.39
C ASP A 165 15.86 6.87 -1.19
N MET A 166 17.10 6.77 -0.70
CA MET A 166 17.47 5.89 0.42
C MET A 166 16.78 6.25 1.75
N LYS A 167 16.16 7.44 1.86
CA LYS A 167 15.36 7.81 3.03
C LYS A 167 13.97 7.19 3.03
N ARG A 168 13.50 6.70 1.88
CA ARG A 168 12.19 6.05 1.76
C ARG A 168 12.31 4.60 2.22
N VAL A 169 11.36 4.19 3.04
CA VAL A 169 11.29 2.84 3.61
C VAL A 169 10.08 2.14 3.01
N LEU A 170 10.27 0.91 2.55
CA LEU A 170 9.22 0.07 1.99
C LEU A 170 9.07 -1.19 2.83
N PHE A 171 7.85 -1.42 3.31
CA PHE A 171 7.42 -2.75 3.74
C PHE A 171 6.77 -3.46 2.55
N ASP A 172 7.57 -4.24 1.83
CA ASP A 172 7.15 -4.92 0.59
C ASP A 172 6.35 -6.18 0.88
N TYR A 173 5.11 -5.97 1.33
CA TYR A 173 4.16 -7.03 1.69
C TYR A 173 4.03 -8.08 0.58
N SER A 174 3.96 -7.65 -0.68
CA SER A 174 3.77 -8.53 -1.82
C SER A 174 5.01 -9.38 -2.08
N ASP A 175 6.21 -8.79 -2.09
CA ASP A 175 7.45 -9.53 -2.36
C ASP A 175 7.69 -10.61 -1.29
N ILE A 176 7.53 -10.26 0.00
CA ILE A 176 7.69 -11.20 1.12
C ILE A 176 6.83 -12.47 0.97
N LEU A 177 5.64 -12.36 0.38
CA LEU A 177 4.71 -13.46 0.20
C LEU A 177 4.91 -14.23 -1.11
N CYS A 178 5.72 -13.73 -2.03
CA CYS A 178 6.04 -14.43 -3.28
C CYS A 178 7.19 -15.44 -3.14
N TYR A 179 7.90 -15.43 -2.01
CA TYR A 179 8.99 -16.38 -1.72
C TYR A 179 8.61 -17.44 -0.68
N ASP A 180 9.13 -18.64 -0.84
CA ASP A 180 9.10 -19.71 0.16
C ASP A 180 10.35 -19.69 1.06
N ASP A 181 10.38 -20.53 2.09
CA ASP A 181 11.44 -20.56 3.11
C ASP A 181 12.83 -20.92 2.54
N ASP A 182 12.88 -21.57 1.38
CA ASP A 182 14.12 -21.89 0.66
C ASP A 182 14.56 -20.77 -0.31
N GLY A 183 13.81 -19.66 -0.36
CA GLY A 183 14.05 -18.55 -1.28
C GLY A 183 13.54 -18.79 -2.69
N SER A 184 12.76 -19.84 -2.94
CA SER A 184 12.13 -20.05 -4.25
C SER A 184 10.99 -19.05 -4.48
N LEU A 185 10.93 -18.51 -5.70
CA LEU A 185 9.93 -17.54 -6.14
C LEU A 185 8.78 -18.26 -6.85
N THR A 186 7.53 -17.96 -6.48
CA THR A 186 6.36 -18.34 -7.27
C THR A 186 6.02 -17.24 -8.29
N THR A 187 5.76 -17.64 -9.53
CA THR A 187 5.40 -16.72 -10.63
C THR A 187 4.16 -17.19 -11.39
N ARG A 188 3.46 -16.23 -12.02
CA ARG A 188 2.42 -16.46 -13.03
C ARG A 188 2.80 -15.81 -14.35
N THR A 189 2.06 -16.12 -15.41
CA THR A 189 2.23 -15.48 -16.72
C THR A 189 0.90 -14.97 -17.23
N TRP A 190 0.88 -13.76 -17.78
CA TRP A 190 -0.24 -13.20 -18.50
C TRP A 190 0.25 -12.46 -19.74
N ASN A 191 -0.34 -12.77 -20.90
CA ASN A 191 0.01 -12.17 -22.19
C ASN A 191 1.53 -12.16 -22.48
N GLY A 192 2.22 -13.26 -22.16
CA GLY A 192 3.67 -13.40 -22.33
C GLY A 192 4.53 -12.73 -21.25
N ASN A 193 3.94 -11.98 -20.32
CA ASN A 193 4.66 -11.35 -19.21
C ASN A 193 4.61 -12.22 -17.96
N THR A 194 5.78 -12.48 -17.38
CA THR A 194 5.92 -13.20 -16.11
C THR A 194 5.92 -12.23 -14.94
N TYR A 195 5.16 -12.53 -13.88
CA TYR A 195 5.08 -11.70 -12.67
C TYR A 195 5.06 -12.56 -11.39
N PRO A 196 5.56 -12.05 -10.25
CA PRO A 196 5.50 -12.72 -8.95
C PRO A 196 4.07 -13.02 -8.51
N SER A 197 3.88 -14.13 -7.80
CA SER A 197 2.60 -14.49 -7.20
C SER A 197 2.83 -15.19 -5.87
N ILE A 198 1.83 -15.16 -4.98
CA ILE A 198 1.90 -15.79 -3.67
C ILE A 198 2.29 -17.27 -3.77
N THR A 199 3.17 -17.72 -2.86
CA THR A 199 3.47 -19.15 -2.77
C THR A 199 2.33 -19.93 -2.12
N PRO A 200 2.15 -21.22 -2.47
CA PRO A 200 1.16 -22.05 -1.81
C PRO A 200 1.33 -22.13 -0.28
N THR A 201 2.56 -22.07 0.23
CA THR A 201 2.86 -22.08 1.67
C THR A 201 2.30 -20.86 2.39
N ASN A 202 2.30 -19.71 1.71
CA ASN A 202 1.91 -18.43 2.29
C ASN A 202 0.40 -18.18 2.21
N LEU A 203 -0.26 -18.87 1.29
CA LEU A 203 -1.68 -18.74 1.05
C LEU A 203 -2.49 -19.44 2.16
N GLY A 204 -3.51 -18.74 2.65
CA GLY A 204 -4.44 -19.23 3.65
C GLY A 204 -5.61 -20.02 3.05
N ASP A 205 -6.33 -20.73 3.90
CA ASP A 205 -7.58 -21.41 3.56
C ASP A 205 -8.83 -20.56 3.87
N GLU A 206 -8.62 -19.25 4.04
CA GLU A 206 -9.63 -18.23 4.38
C GLU A 206 -10.23 -18.36 5.80
N LYS A 207 -9.92 -19.42 6.58
CA LYS A 207 -10.45 -19.56 7.94
C LYS A 207 -9.92 -18.51 8.91
N ILE A 208 -8.71 -18.03 8.67
CA ILE A 208 -8.05 -16.98 9.48
C ILE A 208 -7.63 -15.76 8.65
N GLY A 209 -7.99 -15.73 7.37
CA GLY A 209 -7.58 -14.74 6.38
C GLY A 209 -7.05 -15.35 5.08
N HIS A 210 -6.87 -14.52 4.05
CA HIS A 210 -6.28 -14.94 2.77
C HIS A 210 -4.80 -15.31 2.88
N ILE A 211 -4.10 -14.76 3.88
CA ILE A 211 -2.73 -15.13 4.19
C ILE A 211 -2.74 -16.18 5.30
N GLY A 212 -2.08 -17.30 5.05
CA GLY A 212 -1.96 -18.41 5.99
C GLY A 212 -1.03 -18.07 7.15
N SER A 213 -1.05 -18.92 8.18
CA SER A 213 -0.21 -18.73 9.38
C SER A 213 1.28 -18.57 9.05
N ALA A 214 1.80 -19.30 8.06
CA ALA A 214 3.20 -19.20 7.63
C ALA A 214 3.50 -17.82 7.02
N GLY A 215 2.66 -17.34 6.10
CA GLY A 215 2.78 -16.00 5.51
C GLY A 215 2.66 -14.90 6.58
N ALA A 216 1.70 -15.03 7.51
CA ALA A 216 1.52 -14.08 8.61
C ALA A 216 2.75 -14.01 9.53
N VAL A 217 3.36 -15.15 9.87
CA VAL A 217 4.61 -15.19 10.64
C VAL A 217 5.76 -14.56 9.86
N ARG A 218 5.85 -14.77 8.54
CA ARG A 218 6.90 -14.16 7.72
C ARG A 218 6.77 -12.63 7.68
N LEU A 219 5.56 -12.13 7.47
CA LEU A 219 5.26 -10.70 7.54
C LEU A 219 5.59 -10.12 8.91
N ALA A 220 5.22 -10.81 10.00
CA ALA A 220 5.52 -10.36 11.35
C ALA A 220 7.03 -10.27 11.63
N LYS A 221 7.81 -11.26 11.16
CA LYS A 221 9.28 -11.24 11.26
C LYS A 221 9.89 -10.10 10.46
N ALA A 222 9.43 -9.89 9.23
CA ALA A 222 9.91 -8.79 8.38
C ALA A 222 9.57 -7.42 8.98
N MET A 223 8.36 -7.24 9.51
CA MET A 223 7.94 -6.01 10.17
C MET A 223 8.76 -5.75 11.43
N TRP A 224 9.00 -6.79 12.25
CA TRP A 224 9.87 -6.69 13.43
C TRP A 224 11.29 -6.27 13.04
N TRP A 225 11.87 -6.91 12.02
CA TRP A 225 13.21 -6.60 11.54
C TRP A 225 13.30 -5.14 11.08
N MET A 226 12.36 -4.71 10.24
CA MET A 226 12.29 -3.33 9.76
C MET A 226 12.21 -2.33 10.91
N MET A 227 11.33 -2.55 11.89
CA MET A 227 11.21 -1.64 13.05
C MET A 227 12.45 -1.65 13.93
N ALA A 228 13.11 -2.79 14.12
CA ALA A 228 14.37 -2.85 14.85
C ALA A 228 15.48 -2.05 14.14
N ARG A 229 15.56 -2.15 12.80
CA ARG A 229 16.48 -1.35 11.98
C ARG A 229 16.20 0.15 12.09
N LEU A 230 14.93 0.55 12.03
CA LEU A 230 14.52 1.95 12.22
C LEU A 230 14.85 2.48 13.62
N ALA A 231 14.80 1.61 14.63
CA ALA A 231 15.21 1.94 16.01
C ALA A 231 16.74 1.99 16.21
N GLY A 232 17.53 1.73 15.17
CA GLY A 232 18.99 1.82 15.20
C GLY A 232 19.72 0.51 15.46
N TRP A 233 19.05 -0.65 15.44
CA TRP A 233 19.75 -1.94 15.42
C TRP A 233 20.51 -2.08 14.09
N ASP A 234 21.78 -2.46 14.15
CA ASP A 234 22.70 -2.60 13.02
C ASP A 234 22.47 -3.88 12.18
N GLY A 235 21.64 -4.81 12.66
CA GLY A 235 21.26 -6.01 11.93
C GLY A 235 22.23 -7.18 12.11
N GLU A 236 23.15 -7.05 13.08
CA GLU A 236 24.10 -8.08 13.52
C GLU A 236 23.86 -8.49 14.98
#